data_AF-A0A510I9V7-F1
#
_entry.id   AF-A0A510I9V7-F1
#
_cell.length_a   1.000
_cell.length_b   1.000
_cell.length_c   1.000
_cell.angle_alpha   90.00
_cell.angle_beta   90.00
_cell.angle_gamma   90.00
#
_symmetry.space_group_name_H-M   'P 1'
#
loop_
_entity.id
_entity.type
_entity.pdbx_description
1 polymer ?
#
loop_
_entity_poly.entity_id
_entity_poly.type
_entity_poly.pdbx_seq_one_letter_code
_entity_poly.pdbx_strand_id
1 'polypeptide(L)'
;MGLAIIHSRASVGVQAPSVSVEVHISNGMPGFTLVGLPETTVKESKDRVRSAIVNSNFQFPAKRITILCKVYRKDFYALLYIEGVFESV
;
A
#
# COMPACT_ATOMS: atom_id res chain seq x y z
N MET A 1 -9.78 -16.12 -5.93
CA MET A 1 -8.61 -15.34 -6.39
C MET A 1 -9.05 -13.89 -6.51
N GLY A 2 -8.56 -13.01 -5.64
CA GLY A 2 -8.89 -11.58 -5.67
C GLY A 2 -7.63 -10.79 -6.01
N LEU A 3 -7.61 -10.21 -7.21
CA LEU A 3 -6.64 -9.20 -7.61
C LEU A 3 -7.37 -7.86 -7.64
N ALA A 4 -6.92 -6.93 -6.82
CA ALA A 4 -7.37 -5.54 -6.88
C ALA A 4 -6.21 -4.68 -7.38
N ILE A 5 -6.47 -3.84 -8.38
CA ILE A 5 -5.48 -2.89 -8.91
C ILE A 5 -6.02 -1.50 -8.65
N ILE A 6 -5.22 -0.67 -7.99
CA ILE A 6 -5.55 0.72 -7.69
C ILE A 6 -4.50 1.59 -8.37
N HIS A 7 -4.97 2.52 -9.19
CA HIS A 7 -4.11 3.55 -9.77
C HIS A 7 -4.18 4.79 -8.87
N SER A 8 -3.02 5.26 -8.45
CA SER A 8 -2.86 6.46 -7.64
C SER A 8 -1.73 7.32 -8.19
N ARG A 9 -1.51 8.49 -7.59
CA ARG A 9 -0.38 9.37 -7.89
C ARG A 9 0.32 9.71 -6.59
N ALA A 10 1.64 9.71 -6.60
CA ALA A 10 2.38 10.23 -5.46
C ALA A 10 2.57 11.73 -5.59
N SER A 11 2.56 12.43 -4.47
CA SER A 11 2.87 13.86 -4.43
C SER A 11 4.37 14.02 -4.20
N VAL A 12 5.11 14.46 -5.23
CA VAL A 12 6.55 14.74 -5.16
C VAL A 12 6.77 16.20 -5.56
N GLY A 13 6.54 17.10 -4.60
CA GLY A 13 6.60 18.54 -4.84
C GLY A 13 5.56 18.96 -5.88
N VAL A 14 6.01 19.44 -7.04
CA VAL A 14 5.15 19.86 -8.17
C VAL A 14 4.87 18.70 -9.14
N GLN A 15 5.57 17.57 -9.01
CA GLN A 15 5.40 16.42 -9.89
C GLN A 15 4.51 15.36 -9.24
N ALA A 16 3.61 14.78 -10.05
CA ALA A 16 2.70 13.72 -9.62
C ALA A 16 2.94 12.44 -10.44
N PRO A 17 4.00 11.65 -10.14
CA PRO A 17 4.25 10.40 -10.85
C PRO A 17 3.11 9.39 -10.64
N SER A 18 2.80 8.64 -11.69
CA SER A 18 1.78 7.59 -11.66
C SER A 18 2.26 6.39 -10.84
N VAL A 19 1.35 5.85 -10.02
CA VAL A 19 1.57 4.72 -9.12
C VAL A 19 0.50 3.68 -9.38
N SER A 20 0.89 2.42 -9.45
CA SER A 20 -0.05 1.31 -9.48
C SER A 20 0.19 0.42 -8.28
N VAL A 21 -0.85 0.20 -7.50
CA VAL A 21 -0.85 -0.68 -6.33
C VAL A 21 -1.65 -1.92 -6.70
N GLU A 22 -0.97 -3.07 -6.71
CA GLU A 22 -1.57 -4.37 -6.98
C GLU A 22 -1.69 -5.12 -5.65
N VAL A 23 -2.92 -5.45 -5.26
CA VAL A 23 -3.22 -6.20 -4.04
C VAL A 23 -3.68 -7.59 -4.42
N HIS A 24 -2.92 -8.58 -3.97
CA HIS A 24 -3.23 -9.98 -4.13
C HIS A 24 -3.65 -10.58 -2.79
N ILE A 25 -4.84 -11.16 -2.75
CA ILE A 25 -5.34 -11.89 -1.59
C ILE A 25 -5.34 -13.39 -1.91
N SER A 26 -4.50 -14.11 -1.19
CA SER A 26 -4.35 -15.56 -1.30
C SER A 26 -4.85 -16.27 -0.04
N ASN A 27 -5.49 -17.43 -0.23
CA ASN A 27 -5.87 -18.28 0.89
C ASN A 27 -4.62 -19.00 1.41
N GLY A 28 -4.29 -18.79 2.69
CA GLY A 28 -3.08 -19.30 3.33
C GLY A 28 -2.88 -18.67 4.71
N MET A 29 -1.73 -18.93 5.32
CA MET A 29 -1.38 -18.38 6.63
C MET A 29 -1.46 -16.84 6.62
N PRO A 30 -2.05 -16.21 7.66
CA PRO A 30 -2.18 -14.76 7.72
C PRO A 30 -0.81 -14.10 7.64
N GLY A 31 -0.64 -13.22 6.66
CA GLY A 31 0.64 -12.57 6.41
C GLY A 31 0.43 -11.34 5.55
N PHE A 32 1.06 -10.24 5.94
CA PHE A 32 1.06 -9.00 5.18
C PHE A 32 2.45 -8.80 4.61
N THR A 33 2.58 -8.89 3.30
CA THR A 33 3.86 -8.72 2.60
C THR A 33 3.74 -7.54 1.67
N LEU A 34 4.66 -6.58 1.78
CA LEU A 34 4.71 -5.42 0.91
C LEU A 34 6.06 -5.43 0.20
N VAL A 35 6.03 -5.47 -1.13
CA VAL A 35 7.23 -5.61 -1.98
C VAL A 35 7.48 -4.29 -2.72
N GLY A 36 8.73 -3.82 -2.71
CA GLY A 36 9.16 -2.62 -3.41
C GLY A 36 9.33 -1.36 -2.56
N LEU A 37 9.17 -1.45 -1.23
CA LEU A 37 9.35 -0.34 -0.29
C LEU A 37 10.29 -0.73 0.87
N PRO A 38 10.93 0.25 1.55
CA PRO A 38 11.75 0.01 2.73
C PRO A 38 10.92 -0.47 3.93
N GLU A 39 11.55 -1.25 4.81
CA GLU A 39 10.89 -1.98 5.90
C GLU A 39 10.14 -1.07 6.90
N THR A 40 10.67 0.13 7.17
CA THR A 40 10.03 1.14 8.05
C THR A 40 8.69 1.61 7.48
N THR A 41 8.68 1.97 6.21
CA THR A 41 7.52 2.37 5.40
C THR A 41 6.46 1.26 5.33
N VAL A 42 6.89 0.00 5.25
CA VAL A 42 5.98 -1.17 5.30
C VAL A 42 5.27 -1.27 6.65
N LYS A 43 6.00 -1.09 7.76
CA LYS A 43 5.46 -1.19 9.12
C LYS A 43 4.40 -0.11 9.38
N GLU A 44 4.71 1.15 9.06
CA GLU A 44 3.75 2.25 9.22
C GLU A 44 2.51 2.08 8.34
N SER A 45 2.68 1.65 7.09
CA SER A 45 1.55 1.38 6.19
C SER A 45 0.62 0.31 6.75
N LYS A 46 1.18 -0.76 7.33
CA LYS A 46 0.41 -1.84 7.93
C LYS A 46 -0.45 -1.33 9.10
N ASP A 47 0.12 -0.50 9.96
CA ASP A 47 -0.60 0.07 11.10
C ASP A 47 -1.72 1.02 10.63
N ARG A 48 -1.47 1.85 9.60
CA ARG A 48 -2.50 2.70 8.97
C ARG A 48 -3.65 1.90 8.35
N VAL A 49 -3.34 0.89 7.54
CA VAL A 49 -4.35 0.01 6.92
C VAL A 49 -5.20 -0.68 7.98
N ARG A 50 -4.57 -1.16 9.06
CA ARG A 50 -5.29 -1.79 10.17
C ARG A 50 -6.25 -0.81 10.83
N SER A 51 -5.80 0.41 11.13
CA SER A 51 -6.64 1.47 11.70
C SER A 51 -7.80 1.86 10.78
N ALA A 52 -7.54 2.00 9.47
CA ALA A 52 -8.58 2.33 8.48
C ALA A 52 -9.65 1.23 8.39
N ILE A 53 -9.26 -0.04 8.40
CA ILE A 53 -10.19 -1.18 8.36
C ILE A 53 -11.05 -1.24 9.63
N VAL A 54 -10.43 -1.08 10.81
CA VAL A 54 -11.14 -1.06 12.09
C VAL A 54 -12.12 0.12 12.16
N ASN A 55 -11.69 1.32 11.73
CA ASN A 55 -12.53 2.51 11.71
C ASN A 55 -13.69 2.38 10.70
N SER A 56 -13.48 1.63 9.62
CA SER A 56 -14.50 1.35 8.62
C SER A 56 -15.46 0.21 9.03
N ASN A 57 -15.40 -0.28 10.28
CA ASN A 57 -16.18 -1.41 10.79
C ASN A 57 -16.01 -2.72 10.01
N PHE A 58 -14.87 -2.91 9.33
CA PHE A 58 -14.55 -4.16 8.65
C PHE A 58 -13.62 -5.04 9.50
N GLN A 59 -13.79 -6.36 9.40
CA GLN A 59 -12.85 -7.31 10.01
C GLN A 59 -11.62 -7.49 9.13
N PHE A 60 -10.44 -7.37 9.75
CA PHE A 60 -9.18 -7.62 9.05
C PHE A 60 -9.11 -9.11 8.65
N PRO A 61 -9.04 -9.44 7.36
CA PRO A 61 -9.06 -10.83 6.94
C PRO A 61 -7.76 -11.52 7.37
N ALA A 62 -7.88 -12.67 8.05
CA ALA A 62 -6.76 -13.53 8.42
C ALA A 62 -6.21 -14.34 7.23
N LYS A 63 -6.02 -13.66 6.08
CA LYS A 63 -5.53 -14.23 4.83
C LYS A 63 -4.14 -13.67 4.51
N ARG A 64 -3.45 -14.29 3.56
CA ARG A 64 -2.20 -13.74 3.05
C ARG A 64 -2.50 -12.60 2.07
N ILE A 65 -2.12 -11.40 2.45
CA ILE A 65 -2.24 -10.19 1.64
C ILE A 65 -0.84 -9.84 1.15
N THR A 66 -0.66 -9.83 -0.17
CA THR A 66 0.57 -9.36 -0.80
C THR A 66 0.26 -8.10 -1.57
N ILE A 67 0.92 -7.01 -1.20
CA ILE A 67 0.77 -5.70 -1.84
C ILE A 67 2.05 -5.41 -2.61
N LEU A 68 1.90 -5.19 -3.90
CA LEU A 68 2.97 -4.83 -4.82
C LEU A 68 2.76 -3.37 -5.21
N CYS A 69 3.71 -2.51 -4.79
CA CYS A 69 3.71 -1.12 -5.21
C CYS A 69 4.65 -0.98 -6.41
N LYS A 70 4.10 -0.66 -7.58
CA LYS A 70 4.89 -0.32 -8.77
C LYS A 70 4.96 1.20 -8.88
N VAL A 71 6.15 1.72 -8.56
CA VAL A 71 6.51 3.12 -8.79
C VAL A 71 7.32 3.21 -10.06
N TYR A 72 6.82 3.94 -11.05
CA TYR A 72 7.45 4.08 -12.38
C TYR A 72 8.64 5.06 -12.42
N ARG A 73 9.25 5.37 -11.27
CA ARG A 73 10.46 6.20 -11.20
C ARG A 73 11.34 5.77 -10.02
N LYS A 74 12.55 5.29 -10.32
CA LYS A 74 13.46 4.68 -9.34
C LYS A 74 14.23 5.68 -8.48
N ASP A 75 14.11 6.98 -8.73
CA ASP A 75 15.22 7.87 -8.38
C ASP A 75 15.10 8.62 -7.06
N PHE A 76 13.94 8.89 -6.43
CA PHE A 76 13.94 9.70 -5.21
C PHE A 76 12.76 9.40 -4.25
N TYR A 77 13.11 9.12 -2.98
CA TYR A 77 12.31 9.12 -1.73
C TYR A 77 10.92 8.46 -1.72
N ALA A 78 10.90 7.15 -1.46
CA ALA A 78 9.72 6.39 -1.07
C ALA A 78 9.10 6.79 0.31
N LEU A 79 9.77 7.68 1.07
CA LEU A 79 9.29 8.15 2.38
C LEU A 79 8.19 9.22 2.28
N LEU A 80 8.20 10.07 1.24
CA LEU A 80 7.13 11.04 1.00
C LEU A 80 5.86 10.39 0.42
N TYR A 81 5.95 9.12 0.04
CA TYR A 81 4.98 8.40 -0.77
C TYR A 81 3.74 7.94 0.01
N ILE A 82 3.85 7.71 1.33
CA ILE A 82 2.70 7.21 2.10
C ILE A 82 1.81 8.34 2.60
N GLU A 83 2.36 9.51 2.92
CA GLU A 83 1.57 10.67 3.37
C GLU A 83 0.55 11.07 2.29
N GLY A 84 0.97 11.24 1.03
CA GLY A 84 0.06 11.65 -0.05
C GLY A 84 -0.91 10.58 -0.53
N VAL A 85 -0.55 9.28 -0.45
CA VAL A 85 -1.44 8.19 -0.92
C VAL A 85 -2.55 7.90 0.09
N PHE A 86 -2.31 8.08 1.40
CA PHE A 86 -3.35 7.92 2.42
C PHE A 86 -4.22 9.16 2.64
N GLU A 87 -3.76 10.37 2.30
CA GLU A 87 -4.66 11.56 2.25
C GLU A 87 -5.76 11.44 1.17
N SER A 88 -5.58 10.54 0.20
CA SER A 88 -6.51 10.35 -0.91
C SER A 88 -7.54 9.22 -0.69
N VAL A 89 -7.53 8.55 0.47
CA VAL A 89 -8.46 7.45 0.84
C VAL A 89 -9.27 7.86 2.07
#